data_AF-W4GIF9-F1
#
_entry.id   AF-W4GIF9-F1
#
_cell.length_a   1.000
_cell.length_b   1.000
_cell.length_c   1.000
_cell.angle_alpha   90.00
_cell.angle_beta   90.00
_cell.angle_gamma   90.00
#
_symmetry.space_group_name_H-M   'P 1'
#
loop_
_entity.id
_entity.type
_entity.pdbx_description
1 polymer ?
#
loop_
_entity_poly.entity_id
_entity_poly.type
_entity_poly.pdbx_seq_one_letter_code
_entity_poly.pdbx_strand_id
1 'polypeptide(L)'
;MAADDEELERGADLQLAQRHKVIVAGVLHGKKLWEAGLHSPGTTGAATLSISTNGHLPKESNIVLQFPDTGWGMPPQPNVIIKASLGRPAPRAKAVWTGSTLTITTLDEDIEAGASLIIVVSGVSTPACATPSSELIATTLEQKVVRNTIPASFRGGQIIDGPTKVTIPTLAPGALLGTKRWAPFNACPSAVADVYLNFDTTGAIPNSGKILVELPTELGEANSGDDRKGGGWSMAAHPRVTVKLRPPGSSKVGLIATWLQDQHVLEVVVAEGAIPMHTSVQLTIAQVKNPATECPPTVARVTTLMNQGGGVIDGPAKVDVSRISELRECDIAAAAAAFQAQEPKDGMLPVSKVVLALALMSISQSEASLEGRIKVTSVEQPGDPVAPAPPKKGAVDVTPPPPKFKDFVHLDDYLNFFTTIYAPAFKFGEELRTIAGRGQGLDRMRELIQCGCDPNAKDGAGWAALHYAAEHGVLKAVNLLLEQPKLDLNARDVSGWTPLMCAASNGHVPVIARLLEMGADIAVQSAEGRTALHWAATRGMDAAVGFLVLGGANIEARDRSKWTPLHCAAIHGNVGCAKLLLDHGAAMAAEDALGYPAWEYWEAPAVTLLQAHLDKLEVLGMKKPP
;
A
#
# COMPACT_ATOMS: atom_id res chain seq x y z
N MET A 1 -59.50 -8.08 -73.86
CA MET A 1 -59.30 -6.63 -73.72
C MET A 1 -59.04 -6.23 -72.28
N ALA A 2 -60.00 -6.25 -71.34
CA ALA A 2 -59.72 -5.82 -69.96
C ALA A 2 -58.72 -6.73 -69.18
N ALA A 3 -58.66 -8.03 -69.47
CA ALA A 3 -57.68 -8.95 -68.86
C ALA A 3 -56.29 -8.87 -69.52
N ASP A 4 -56.25 -8.52 -70.81
CA ASP A 4 -55.00 -8.38 -71.56
C ASP A 4 -54.30 -7.06 -71.20
N ASP A 5 -55.06 -6.00 -70.92
CA ASP A 5 -54.54 -4.70 -70.45
C ASP A 5 -53.98 -4.80 -69.02
N GLU A 6 -54.58 -5.60 -68.13
CA GLU A 6 -54.03 -5.87 -66.78
C GLU A 6 -52.75 -6.71 -66.81
N GLU A 7 -52.62 -7.68 -67.73
CA GLU A 7 -51.38 -8.43 -67.92
C GLU A 7 -50.28 -7.58 -68.60
N LEU A 8 -50.66 -6.64 -69.47
CA LEU A 8 -49.74 -5.67 -70.06
C LEU A 8 -49.25 -4.64 -69.03
N GLU A 9 -50.11 -4.14 -68.14
CA GLU A 9 -49.72 -3.26 -67.03
C GLU A 9 -48.85 -4.00 -66.00
N ARG A 10 -49.20 -5.25 -65.61
CA ARG A 10 -48.34 -6.07 -64.75
C ARG A 10 -47.01 -6.42 -65.42
N GLY A 11 -47.01 -6.65 -66.73
CA GLY A 11 -45.80 -6.89 -67.53
C GLY A 11 -44.93 -5.63 -67.66
N ALA A 12 -45.54 -4.46 -67.80
CA ALA A 12 -44.86 -3.17 -67.82
C ALA A 12 -44.31 -2.80 -66.44
N ASP A 13 -45.03 -3.09 -65.35
CA ASP A 13 -44.58 -2.91 -63.97
C ASP A 13 -43.50 -3.92 -63.57
N LEU A 14 -43.55 -5.16 -64.07
CA LEU A 14 -42.48 -6.15 -63.95
C LEU A 14 -41.24 -5.73 -64.76
N GLN A 15 -41.40 -5.12 -65.93
CA GLN A 15 -40.29 -4.54 -66.69
C GLN A 15 -39.76 -3.24 -66.05
N LEU A 16 -40.60 -2.46 -65.38
CA LEU A 16 -40.20 -1.30 -64.58
C LEU A 16 -39.44 -1.76 -63.33
N ALA A 17 -39.89 -2.84 -62.68
CA ALA A 17 -39.24 -3.48 -61.54
C ALA A 17 -37.95 -4.21 -61.93
N GLN A 18 -37.85 -4.77 -63.14
CA GLN A 18 -36.63 -5.34 -63.70
C GLN A 18 -35.65 -4.26 -64.22
N ARG A 19 -36.13 -3.07 -64.58
CA ARG A 19 -35.30 -1.88 -64.89
C ARG A 19 -34.74 -1.21 -63.65
N HIS A 20 -35.39 -1.34 -62.50
CA HIS A 20 -34.77 -1.10 -61.20
C HIS A 20 -33.87 -2.29 -60.90
N LYS A 21 -32.68 -2.26 -61.53
CA LYS A 21 -31.56 -3.16 -61.30
C LYS A 21 -31.62 -3.77 -59.91
N VAL A 22 -31.50 -5.09 -59.86
CA VAL A 22 -30.87 -5.78 -58.72
C VAL A 22 -29.56 -5.03 -58.47
N ILE A 23 -29.60 -4.02 -57.60
CA ILE A 23 -28.41 -3.32 -57.15
C ILE A 23 -27.79 -4.30 -56.19
N VAL A 24 -26.76 -4.99 -56.69
CA VAL A 24 -25.83 -5.70 -55.83
C VAL A 24 -25.29 -4.62 -54.90
N ALA A 25 -25.75 -4.61 -53.65
CA ALA A 25 -25.26 -3.69 -52.63
C ALA A 25 -23.74 -3.78 -52.64
N GLY A 26 -23.07 -2.62 -52.71
CA GLY A 26 -21.62 -2.56 -52.63
C GLY A 26 -21.14 -3.13 -51.29
N VAL A 27 -19.89 -3.56 -51.24
CA VAL A 27 -19.27 -3.99 -49.97
C VAL A 27 -18.47 -2.81 -49.45
N LEU A 28 -18.68 -2.40 -48.20
CA LEU A 28 -17.79 -1.42 -47.58
C LEU A 28 -16.37 -1.98 -47.59
N HIS A 29 -15.39 -1.20 -48.04
CA HIS A 29 -13.98 -1.57 -48.11
C HIS A 29 -13.16 -0.81 -47.04
N GLY A 30 -11.85 -1.07 -46.94
CA GLY A 30 -10.98 -0.40 -45.97
C GLY A 30 -10.93 -1.06 -44.58
N LYS A 31 -10.38 -0.34 -43.59
CA LYS A 31 -10.12 -0.82 -42.22
C LYS A 31 -11.40 -0.84 -41.38
N LYS A 32 -12.18 -1.92 -41.47
CA LYS A 32 -13.46 -2.16 -40.77
C LYS A 32 -13.34 -2.33 -39.25
N LEU A 33 -12.77 -1.34 -38.57
CA LEU A 33 -12.52 -1.37 -37.13
C LEU A 33 -13.16 -0.15 -36.46
N TRP A 34 -13.91 -0.39 -35.40
CA TRP A 34 -14.41 0.62 -34.48
C TRP A 34 -13.36 0.87 -33.38
N GLU A 35 -12.47 1.83 -33.56
CA GLU A 35 -11.43 2.18 -32.60
C GLU A 35 -11.98 3.15 -31.55
N ALA A 36 -12.45 2.62 -30.41
CA ALA A 36 -12.66 3.45 -29.24
C ALA A 36 -11.29 3.85 -28.67
N GLY A 37 -11.06 5.14 -28.40
CA GLY A 37 -9.89 5.58 -27.60
C GLY A 37 -10.03 5.20 -26.11
N LEU A 38 -10.80 4.16 -25.82
CA LEU A 38 -11.31 3.73 -24.53
C LEU A 38 -10.92 2.27 -24.36
N HIS A 39 -9.96 2.02 -23.48
CA HIS A 39 -9.43 0.68 -23.23
C HIS A 39 -10.02 0.03 -21.97
N SER A 40 -10.97 0.71 -21.30
CA SER A 40 -11.50 0.28 -20.00
C SER A 40 -13.03 0.25 -20.00
N PRO A 41 -13.65 -0.74 -19.33
CA PRO A 41 -15.10 -0.80 -19.15
C PRO A 41 -15.66 0.43 -18.42
N GLY A 42 -16.89 0.83 -18.76
CA GLY A 42 -17.61 1.92 -18.08
C GLY A 42 -17.07 3.33 -18.30
N THR A 43 -16.27 3.55 -19.35
CA THR A 43 -15.68 4.85 -19.68
C THR A 43 -16.44 5.52 -20.81
N THR A 44 -16.47 6.85 -20.83
CA THR A 44 -17.09 7.64 -21.91
C THR A 44 -16.03 8.47 -22.63
N GLY A 45 -16.04 8.46 -23.96
CA GLY A 45 -15.09 9.25 -24.76
C GLY A 45 -15.41 9.24 -26.25
N ALA A 46 -14.38 9.25 -27.08
CA ALA A 46 -14.53 9.27 -28.53
C ALA A 46 -14.15 7.92 -29.17
N ALA A 47 -14.88 7.54 -30.20
CA ALA A 47 -14.60 6.38 -31.02
C ALA A 47 -14.50 6.75 -32.50
N THR A 48 -13.65 6.03 -33.23
CA THR A 48 -13.34 6.29 -34.62
C THR A 48 -13.69 5.07 -35.46
N LEU A 49 -14.49 5.27 -36.51
CA LEU A 49 -14.78 4.28 -37.53
C LEU A 49 -14.08 4.67 -38.82
N SER A 50 -13.28 3.77 -39.39
CA SER A 50 -12.69 3.93 -40.72
C SER A 50 -13.41 3.04 -41.72
N ILE A 51 -13.99 3.61 -42.79
CA ILE A 51 -14.63 2.83 -43.85
C ILE A 51 -14.37 3.48 -45.21
N SER A 52 -14.36 2.68 -46.27
CA SER A 52 -14.34 3.16 -47.65
C SER A 52 -15.62 2.74 -48.35
N THR A 53 -16.30 3.68 -48.98
CA THR A 53 -17.56 3.43 -49.68
C THR A 53 -17.27 2.85 -51.05
N ASN A 54 -18.11 1.95 -51.56
CA ASN A 54 -17.96 1.43 -52.92
C ASN A 54 -18.88 2.19 -53.87
N GLY A 55 -20.09 2.52 -53.41
CA GLY A 55 -21.02 3.41 -54.12
C GLY A 55 -20.79 4.89 -53.83
N HIS A 56 -21.33 5.72 -54.71
CA HIS A 56 -21.49 7.16 -54.48
C HIS A 56 -22.60 7.38 -53.44
N LEU A 57 -22.31 8.10 -52.34
CA LEU A 57 -23.33 8.53 -51.38
C LEU A 57 -23.78 9.96 -51.70
N PRO A 58 -25.02 10.16 -52.15
CA PRO A 58 -25.54 11.51 -52.37
C PRO A 58 -25.72 12.28 -51.06
N LYS A 59 -25.92 13.61 -51.15
CA LYS A 59 -26.31 14.47 -50.02
C LYS A 59 -27.47 13.85 -49.26
N GLU A 60 -27.48 14.05 -47.95
CA GLU A 60 -28.52 13.53 -47.05
C GLU A 60 -28.56 12.00 -46.84
N SER A 61 -27.56 11.26 -47.34
CA SER A 61 -27.44 9.82 -47.12
C SER A 61 -27.28 9.44 -45.64
N ASN A 62 -27.76 8.25 -45.28
CA ASN A 62 -27.67 7.70 -43.93
C ASN A 62 -26.60 6.61 -43.84
N ILE A 63 -25.75 6.69 -42.83
CA ILE A 63 -24.84 5.63 -42.40
C ILE A 63 -25.39 5.09 -41.08
N VAL A 64 -25.87 3.84 -41.09
CA VAL A 64 -26.49 3.18 -39.95
C VAL A 64 -25.53 2.16 -39.37
N LEU A 65 -25.24 2.27 -38.07
CA LEU A 65 -24.42 1.33 -37.31
C LEU A 65 -25.30 0.67 -36.24
N GLN A 66 -25.48 -0.64 -36.35
CA GLN A 66 -26.23 -1.44 -35.38
C GLN A 66 -25.26 -2.18 -34.45
N PHE A 67 -25.23 -1.78 -33.19
CA PHE A 67 -24.40 -2.38 -32.15
C PHE A 67 -25.05 -3.65 -31.60
N PRO A 68 -24.24 -4.61 -31.13
CA PRO A 68 -24.75 -5.74 -30.37
C PRO A 68 -25.30 -5.28 -29.01
N ASP A 69 -26.18 -6.09 -28.41
CA ASP A 69 -26.78 -5.85 -27.09
C ASP A 69 -25.79 -6.08 -25.93
N THR A 70 -24.58 -5.51 -26.04
CA THR A 70 -23.49 -5.67 -25.08
C THR A 70 -23.32 -4.49 -24.15
N GLY A 71 -24.25 -3.52 -24.18
CA GLY A 71 -24.27 -2.37 -23.24
C GLY A 71 -23.48 -1.15 -23.70
N TRP A 72 -23.18 -1.01 -25.00
CA TRP A 72 -22.68 0.25 -25.55
C TRP A 72 -23.76 1.32 -25.48
N GLY A 73 -23.36 2.55 -25.15
CA GLY A 73 -24.27 3.68 -25.03
C GLY A 73 -23.70 4.95 -25.65
N MET A 74 -24.59 5.87 -26.00
CA MET A 74 -24.25 7.20 -26.52
C MET A 74 -25.34 8.18 -26.06
N PRO A 75 -25.06 9.50 -25.98
CA PRO A 75 -26.10 10.49 -25.80
C PRO A 75 -27.10 10.44 -26.97
N PRO A 76 -28.38 10.83 -26.78
CA PRO A 76 -29.40 10.78 -27.85
C PRO A 76 -29.00 11.52 -29.13
N GLN A 77 -28.20 12.58 -29.00
CA GLN A 77 -27.62 13.35 -30.11
C GLN A 77 -26.09 13.39 -29.95
N PRO A 78 -25.37 12.36 -30.39
CA PRO A 78 -23.92 12.34 -30.27
C PRO A 78 -23.28 13.30 -31.27
N ASN A 79 -22.15 13.90 -30.87
CA ASN A 79 -21.39 14.76 -31.77
C ASN A 79 -20.56 13.90 -32.72
N VAL A 80 -20.69 14.15 -34.03
CA VAL A 80 -20.05 13.35 -35.07
C VAL A 80 -19.27 14.25 -36.04
N ILE A 81 -18.04 13.85 -36.33
CA ILE A 81 -17.16 14.52 -37.30
C ILE A 81 -16.77 13.49 -38.35
N ILE A 82 -17.04 13.79 -39.62
CA ILE A 82 -16.61 12.97 -40.75
C ILE A 82 -15.41 13.64 -41.41
N LYS A 83 -14.28 12.93 -41.55
CA LYS A 83 -13.12 13.38 -42.32
C LYS A 83 -12.97 12.51 -43.56
N ALA A 84 -12.91 13.14 -44.73
CA ALA A 84 -12.56 12.46 -45.98
C ALA A 84 -11.03 12.57 -46.21
N SER A 85 -10.42 11.55 -46.83
CA SER A 85 -8.98 11.56 -47.12
C SER A 85 -8.53 12.69 -48.07
N LEU A 86 -7.39 13.31 -47.74
CA LEU A 86 -6.57 14.33 -48.43
C LEU A 86 -7.27 15.26 -49.46
N GLY A 87 -7.54 16.50 -49.02
CA GLY A 87 -7.75 17.68 -49.89
C GLY A 87 -9.19 18.12 -50.12
N ARG A 88 -10.19 17.46 -49.51
CA ARG A 88 -11.62 17.74 -49.73
C ARG A 88 -12.32 18.26 -48.47
N PRO A 89 -13.35 19.12 -48.60
CA PRO A 89 -14.12 19.59 -47.46
C PRO A 89 -14.84 18.41 -46.77
N ALA A 90 -14.76 18.38 -45.43
CA ALA A 90 -15.43 17.39 -44.61
C ALA A 90 -16.96 17.55 -44.68
N PRO A 91 -17.74 16.51 -45.03
CA PRO A 91 -19.19 16.62 -45.04
C PRO A 91 -19.70 16.86 -43.62
N ARG A 92 -20.58 17.84 -43.46
CA ARG A 92 -21.31 18.04 -42.21
C ARG A 92 -22.30 16.90 -42.01
N ALA A 93 -22.45 16.46 -40.78
CA ALA A 93 -23.33 15.36 -40.43
C ALA A 93 -24.07 15.62 -39.11
N LYS A 94 -25.22 14.97 -38.95
CA LYS A 94 -25.95 14.84 -37.69
C LYS A 94 -26.08 13.37 -37.34
N ALA A 95 -26.16 13.07 -36.05
CA ALA A 95 -26.34 11.71 -35.59
C ALA A 95 -27.43 11.60 -34.54
N VAL A 96 -28.09 10.44 -34.52
CA VAL A 96 -29.12 10.08 -33.55
C VAL A 96 -28.82 8.68 -33.03
N TRP A 97 -28.84 8.52 -31.71
CA TRP A 97 -28.72 7.23 -31.04
C TRP A 97 -30.07 6.78 -30.49
N THR A 98 -30.52 5.58 -30.87
CA THR A 98 -31.76 4.97 -30.38
C THR A 98 -31.57 3.49 -30.08
N GLY A 99 -31.73 3.10 -28.82
CA GLY A 99 -31.54 1.71 -28.39
C GLY A 99 -30.08 1.27 -28.59
N SER A 100 -29.85 0.45 -29.61
CA SER A 100 -28.52 -0.06 -30.03
C SER A 100 -28.09 0.43 -31.43
N THR A 101 -28.80 1.41 -32.00
CA THR A 101 -28.56 1.89 -33.37
C THR A 101 -28.09 3.33 -33.40
N LEU A 102 -26.95 3.58 -34.04
CA LEU A 102 -26.46 4.92 -34.40
C LEU A 102 -26.82 5.21 -35.86
N THR A 103 -27.59 6.26 -36.12
CA THR A 103 -27.88 6.74 -37.47
C THR A 103 -27.16 8.06 -37.69
N ILE A 104 -26.28 8.12 -38.69
CA ILE A 104 -25.53 9.32 -39.08
C ILE A 104 -26.05 9.78 -40.45
N THR A 105 -26.54 11.01 -40.54
CA THR A 105 -27.05 11.62 -41.77
C THR A 105 -26.07 12.68 -42.25
N THR A 106 -25.52 12.52 -43.46
CA THR A 106 -24.71 13.57 -44.12
C THR A 106 -25.63 14.75 -44.49
N LEU A 107 -25.14 15.97 -44.64
CA LEU A 107 -26.01 17.13 -44.91
C LEU A 107 -25.69 17.82 -46.23
N ASP A 108 -24.43 18.21 -46.43
CA ASP A 108 -24.16 19.31 -47.36
C ASP A 108 -23.38 18.87 -48.62
N GLU A 109 -22.77 17.67 -48.65
CA GLU A 109 -21.85 17.23 -49.71
C GLU A 109 -22.08 15.78 -50.15
N ASP A 110 -21.86 15.52 -51.45
CA ASP A 110 -21.82 14.17 -52.02
C ASP A 110 -20.48 13.49 -51.69
N ILE A 111 -20.51 12.19 -51.40
CA ILE A 111 -19.31 11.39 -51.18
C ILE A 111 -19.13 10.47 -52.39
N GLU A 112 -18.06 10.69 -53.14
CA GLU A 112 -17.71 9.88 -54.31
C GLU A 112 -17.49 8.40 -53.96
N ALA A 113 -17.72 7.54 -54.95
CA ALA A 113 -17.36 6.12 -54.88
C ALA A 113 -15.86 5.95 -54.59
N GLY A 114 -15.51 5.05 -53.67
CA GLY A 114 -14.12 4.78 -53.28
C GLY A 114 -13.55 5.73 -52.23
N ALA A 115 -14.31 6.72 -51.73
CA ALA A 115 -13.84 7.66 -50.73
C ALA A 115 -13.56 6.96 -49.39
N SER A 116 -12.40 7.26 -48.80
CA SER A 116 -12.07 6.81 -47.44
C SER A 116 -12.57 7.83 -46.41
N LEU A 117 -13.44 7.36 -45.52
CA LEU A 117 -14.10 8.13 -44.48
C LEU A 117 -13.57 7.72 -43.11
N ILE A 118 -13.22 8.73 -42.30
CA ILE A 118 -12.91 8.59 -40.88
C ILE A 118 -14.01 9.30 -40.11
N ILE A 119 -14.87 8.53 -39.44
CA ILE A 119 -16.00 9.03 -38.67
C ILE A 119 -15.62 8.99 -37.19
N VAL A 120 -15.58 10.15 -36.55
CA VAL A 120 -15.29 10.28 -35.11
C VAL A 120 -16.60 10.61 -34.40
N VAL A 121 -17.01 9.75 -33.45
CA VAL A 121 -18.20 9.90 -32.63
C VAL A 121 -17.79 10.18 -31.18
N SER A 122 -18.28 11.27 -30.60
CA SER A 122 -17.99 11.66 -29.21
C SER A 122 -19.15 11.31 -28.27
N GLY A 123 -18.83 11.02 -27.01
CA GLY A 123 -19.80 10.63 -25.99
C GLY A 123 -20.16 9.15 -26.00
N VAL A 124 -19.32 8.31 -26.62
CA VAL A 124 -19.50 6.87 -26.65
C VAL A 124 -19.13 6.29 -25.28
N SER A 125 -20.08 5.66 -24.60
CA SER A 125 -19.87 4.93 -23.36
C SER A 125 -19.63 3.45 -23.64
N THR A 126 -18.53 2.90 -23.14
CA THR A 126 -18.23 1.48 -23.21
C THR A 126 -19.13 0.68 -22.25
N PRO A 127 -19.42 -0.60 -22.56
CA PRO A 127 -19.99 -1.55 -21.62
C PRO A 127 -19.31 -1.48 -20.25
N ALA A 128 -20.09 -1.63 -19.18
CA ALA A 128 -19.58 -1.56 -17.81
C ALA A 128 -18.80 -2.82 -17.35
N CYS A 129 -18.69 -3.84 -18.22
CA CYS A 129 -17.89 -5.06 -18.01
C CYS A 129 -16.92 -5.27 -19.17
N ALA A 130 -15.87 -6.06 -18.95
CA ALA A 130 -15.07 -6.60 -20.04
C ALA A 130 -15.97 -7.41 -21.01
N THR A 131 -15.82 -7.17 -22.31
CA THR A 131 -16.57 -7.87 -23.36
C THR A 131 -15.61 -8.42 -24.41
N PRO A 132 -15.83 -9.65 -24.92
CA PRO A 132 -15.04 -10.17 -26.04
C PRO A 132 -15.21 -9.30 -27.29
N SER A 133 -14.29 -9.44 -28.25
CA SER A 133 -14.46 -8.85 -29.57
C SER A 133 -15.81 -9.25 -30.15
N SER A 134 -16.56 -8.26 -30.64
CA SER A 134 -17.88 -8.45 -31.24
C SER A 134 -17.93 -7.74 -32.59
N GLU A 135 -19.06 -7.84 -33.28
CA GLU A 135 -19.26 -7.20 -34.58
C GLU A 135 -20.48 -6.29 -34.51
N LEU A 136 -20.34 -5.07 -35.01
CA LEU A 136 -21.48 -4.22 -35.35
C LEU A 136 -21.77 -4.34 -36.84
N ILE A 137 -23.01 -4.07 -37.23
CA ILE A 137 -23.42 -4.09 -38.63
C ILE A 137 -23.47 -2.66 -39.14
N ALA A 138 -22.69 -2.36 -40.18
CA ALA A 138 -22.68 -1.08 -40.86
C ALA A 138 -23.39 -1.18 -42.22
N THR A 139 -24.33 -0.27 -42.47
CA THR A 139 -25.09 -0.17 -43.71
C THR A 139 -25.20 1.29 -44.13
N THR A 140 -24.94 1.60 -45.40
CA THR A 140 -25.18 2.92 -45.98
C THR A 140 -26.43 2.89 -46.86
N LEU A 141 -27.25 3.92 -46.72
CA LEU A 141 -28.56 4.04 -47.33
C LEU A 141 -28.70 5.40 -48.00
N GLU A 142 -29.26 5.40 -49.20
CA GLU A 142 -29.69 6.64 -49.83
C GLU A 142 -30.87 7.25 -49.05
N GLN A 143 -30.89 8.58 -48.91
CA GLN A 143 -32.05 9.24 -48.35
C GLN A 143 -33.26 9.09 -49.29
N LYS A 144 -34.41 8.79 -48.72
CA LYS A 144 -35.63 8.63 -49.50
C LYS A 144 -36.16 10.00 -49.94
N VAL A 145 -36.32 10.22 -51.25
CA VAL A 145 -37.28 11.22 -51.75
C VAL A 145 -38.70 10.72 -51.46
N VAL A 146 -39.37 11.33 -50.49
CA VAL A 146 -40.74 10.97 -50.13
C VAL A 146 -41.69 11.41 -51.24
N ARG A 147 -42.14 10.47 -52.09
CA ARG A 147 -43.33 10.65 -52.94
C ARG A 147 -44.51 9.92 -52.28
N ASN A 148 -45.65 10.61 -52.18
CA ASN A 148 -46.87 10.13 -51.48
C ASN A 148 -47.53 8.88 -52.10
N THR A 149 -46.99 8.32 -53.20
CA THR A 149 -47.59 7.25 -53.99
C THR A 149 -47.13 5.84 -53.61
N ILE A 150 -46.26 5.65 -52.60
CA ILE A 150 -45.70 4.33 -52.25
C ILE A 150 -46.14 3.85 -50.85
N PRO A 151 -46.65 2.60 -50.70
CA PRO A 151 -47.06 1.99 -49.43
C PRO A 151 -45.97 1.97 -48.36
N ALA A 152 -46.37 1.99 -47.08
CA ALA A 152 -45.48 2.06 -45.92
C ALA A 152 -44.50 0.88 -45.80
N SER A 153 -44.89 -0.31 -46.27
CA SER A 153 -44.12 -1.56 -46.19
C SER A 153 -42.91 -1.62 -47.14
N PHE A 154 -42.88 -0.80 -48.19
CA PHE A 154 -41.77 -0.71 -49.16
C PHE A 154 -40.91 0.54 -48.94
N ARG A 155 -41.01 1.19 -47.77
CA ARG A 155 -40.27 2.43 -47.45
C ARG A 155 -38.91 2.14 -46.82
N GLY A 156 -38.03 1.45 -47.54
CA GLY A 156 -36.58 1.42 -47.24
C GLY A 156 -35.84 2.31 -48.24
N GLY A 157 -34.91 3.15 -47.78
CA GLY A 157 -33.94 3.80 -48.68
C GLY A 157 -33.11 2.74 -49.42
N GLN A 158 -32.63 3.04 -50.62
CA GLN A 158 -31.84 2.06 -51.37
C GLN A 158 -30.51 1.82 -50.67
N ILE A 159 -30.16 0.55 -50.42
CA ILE A 159 -28.87 0.18 -49.83
C ILE A 159 -27.79 0.47 -50.86
N ILE A 160 -26.83 1.32 -50.49
CA ILE A 160 -25.68 1.67 -51.31
C ILE A 160 -24.54 0.68 -51.03
N ASP A 161 -24.12 0.56 -49.76
CA ASP A 161 -23.12 -0.41 -49.31
C ASP A 161 -23.56 -1.15 -48.01
N GLY A 162 -23.29 -2.45 -47.91
CA GLY A 162 -23.59 -3.29 -46.73
C GLY A 162 -24.84 -4.17 -46.86
N PRO A 163 -25.26 -4.90 -45.81
CA PRO A 163 -24.73 -4.91 -44.44
C PRO A 163 -23.31 -5.49 -44.36
N THR A 164 -22.39 -4.75 -43.74
CA THR A 164 -21.00 -5.16 -43.54
C THR A 164 -20.69 -5.27 -42.06
N LYS A 165 -20.08 -6.40 -41.66
CA LYS A 165 -19.55 -6.59 -40.31
C LYS A 165 -18.34 -5.69 -40.07
N VAL A 166 -18.38 -4.92 -39.00
CA VAL A 166 -17.29 -4.07 -38.51
C VAL A 166 -16.89 -4.59 -37.15
N THR A 167 -15.59 -4.85 -36.97
CA THR A 167 -15.07 -5.40 -35.72
C THR A 167 -15.11 -4.33 -34.62
N ILE A 168 -15.71 -4.68 -33.48
CA ILE A 168 -15.61 -3.96 -32.21
C ILE A 168 -14.48 -4.63 -31.41
N PRO A 169 -13.50 -3.85 -30.92
CA PRO A 169 -12.36 -4.40 -30.19
C PRO A 169 -12.79 -5.04 -28.86
N THR A 170 -12.02 -6.02 -28.40
CA THR A 170 -12.16 -6.58 -27.07
C THR A 170 -11.92 -5.50 -26.02
N LEU A 171 -12.85 -5.34 -25.07
CA LEU A 171 -12.65 -4.53 -23.88
C LEU A 171 -12.01 -5.40 -22.82
N ALA A 172 -10.72 -5.19 -22.56
CA ALA A 172 -10.03 -5.89 -21.49
C ALA A 172 -10.54 -5.42 -20.12
N PRO A 173 -10.55 -6.29 -19.09
CA PRO A 173 -10.74 -5.85 -17.71
C PRO A 173 -9.73 -4.76 -17.36
N GLY A 174 -10.15 -3.81 -16.52
CA GLY A 174 -9.24 -2.86 -15.91
C GLY A 174 -8.22 -3.56 -15.00
N ALA A 175 -7.19 -2.82 -14.62
CA ALA A 175 -6.18 -3.31 -13.71
C ALA A 175 -6.42 -2.72 -12.34
N LEU A 176 -6.47 -3.54 -11.30
CA LEU A 176 -6.29 -2.99 -9.96
C LEU A 176 -4.86 -2.46 -9.89
N LEU A 177 -4.66 -1.24 -9.40
CA LEU A 177 -3.37 -0.57 -9.23
C LEU A 177 -3.02 -0.40 -7.74
N GLY A 178 -1.86 0.19 -7.44
CA GLY A 178 -1.40 0.39 -6.06
C GLY A 178 -0.93 -0.89 -5.36
N THR A 179 -0.51 -0.73 -4.11
CA THR A 179 -0.01 -1.82 -3.25
C THR A 179 -1.16 -2.73 -2.80
N LYS A 180 -1.15 -3.99 -3.25
CA LYS A 180 -2.17 -4.99 -2.93
C LYS A 180 -1.66 -5.90 -1.85
N ARG A 181 -1.90 -5.54 -0.60
CA ARG A 181 -1.38 -6.29 0.53
C ARG A 181 -2.52 -6.74 1.43
N TRP A 182 -2.60 -8.05 1.68
CA TRP A 182 -3.42 -8.63 2.74
C TRP A 182 -2.55 -8.69 4.00
N ALA A 183 -2.84 -7.81 4.98
CA ALA A 183 -1.99 -7.62 6.15
C ALA A 183 -2.80 -7.76 7.44
N PRO A 184 -2.71 -8.88 8.17
CA PRO A 184 -3.25 -8.98 9.52
C PRO A 184 -2.49 -8.04 10.46
N PHE A 185 -3.20 -7.47 11.43
CA PHE A 185 -2.61 -6.66 12.49
C PHE A 185 -1.61 -7.44 13.35
N ASN A 186 -1.83 -8.74 13.55
CA ASN A 186 -0.90 -9.63 14.25
C ASN A 186 -0.24 -10.62 13.26
N ALA A 187 0.94 -11.09 13.65
CA ALA A 187 1.76 -12.04 12.88
C ALA A 187 1.93 -13.32 13.70
N CYS A 188 0.80 -13.89 14.12
CA CYS A 188 0.77 -15.11 14.91
C CYS A 188 -0.11 -16.14 14.21
N PRO A 189 0.40 -17.36 13.95
CA PRO A 189 -0.43 -18.44 13.44
C PRO A 189 -1.63 -18.68 14.35
N SER A 190 -2.78 -19.02 13.77
CA SER A 190 -4.05 -19.23 14.48
C SER A 190 -4.63 -18.02 15.25
N ALA A 191 -3.94 -16.88 15.31
CA ALA A 191 -4.43 -15.70 16.03
C ALA A 191 -5.54 -14.99 15.27
N VAL A 192 -6.40 -14.30 16.03
CA VAL A 192 -7.52 -13.52 15.48
C VAL A 192 -7.13 -12.03 15.50
N ALA A 193 -7.20 -11.38 14.35
CA ALA A 193 -6.93 -9.95 14.20
C ALA A 193 -7.74 -9.35 13.06
N ASP A 194 -7.84 -8.03 13.06
CA ASP A 194 -8.34 -7.32 11.89
C ASP A 194 -7.30 -7.41 10.76
N VAL A 195 -7.74 -7.29 9.51
CA VAL A 195 -6.89 -7.35 8.32
C VAL A 195 -7.15 -6.15 7.43
N TYR A 196 -6.08 -5.56 6.90
CA TYR A 196 -6.17 -4.56 5.85
C TYR A 196 -5.97 -5.15 4.47
N LEU A 197 -6.78 -4.69 3.51
CA LEU A 197 -6.58 -4.88 2.08
C LEU A 197 -6.65 -3.51 1.38
N ASN A 198 -5.54 -3.11 0.78
CA ASN A 198 -5.46 -1.87 -0.01
C ASN A 198 -5.41 -2.20 -1.50
N PHE A 199 -6.04 -1.39 -2.33
CA PHE A 199 -5.88 -1.41 -3.79
C PHE A 199 -6.46 -0.13 -4.40
N ASP A 200 -6.02 0.21 -5.60
CA ASP A 200 -6.60 1.29 -6.39
C ASP A 200 -7.45 0.69 -7.52
N THR A 201 -8.66 1.20 -7.70
CA THR A 201 -9.55 0.79 -8.79
C THR A 201 -9.27 1.59 -10.06
N THR A 202 -9.41 0.97 -11.23
CA THR A 202 -9.46 1.71 -12.50
C THR A 202 -10.90 1.92 -12.96
N GLY A 203 -11.77 0.94 -12.72
CA GLY A 203 -13.20 1.05 -12.96
C GLY A 203 -13.99 1.54 -11.74
N ALA A 204 -15.21 2.02 -11.97
CA ALA A 204 -16.15 2.32 -10.91
C ALA A 204 -16.89 1.03 -10.49
N ILE A 205 -17.00 0.77 -9.19
CA ILE A 205 -17.78 -0.35 -8.64
C ILE A 205 -19.17 0.20 -8.27
N PRO A 206 -20.22 -0.15 -9.03
CA PRO A 206 -21.55 0.42 -8.82
C PRO A 206 -22.21 -0.13 -7.55
N ASN A 207 -23.35 0.43 -7.18
CA ASN A 207 -24.25 -0.21 -6.21
C ASN A 207 -24.52 -1.64 -6.67
N SER A 208 -24.49 -2.59 -5.74
CA SER A 208 -24.55 -4.03 -5.89
C SER A 208 -23.35 -4.69 -6.59
N GLY A 209 -22.33 -3.93 -6.96
CA GLY A 209 -21.05 -4.48 -7.41
C GLY A 209 -20.36 -5.29 -6.31
N LYS A 210 -19.52 -6.24 -6.71
CA LYS A 210 -18.84 -7.18 -5.81
C LYS A 210 -17.33 -6.99 -5.83
N ILE A 211 -16.69 -7.18 -4.69
CA ILE A 211 -15.25 -7.34 -4.54
C ILE A 211 -15.04 -8.76 -4.03
N LEU A 212 -14.42 -9.60 -4.85
CA LEU A 212 -14.05 -10.96 -4.49
C LEU A 212 -12.60 -10.98 -4.05
N VAL A 213 -12.34 -11.53 -2.86
CA VAL A 213 -11.00 -11.81 -2.37
C VAL A 213 -10.84 -13.31 -2.21
N GLU A 214 -10.07 -13.92 -3.10
CA GLU A 214 -9.72 -15.33 -3.06
C GLU A 214 -8.44 -15.48 -2.24
N LEU A 215 -8.53 -16.15 -1.10
CA LEU A 215 -7.39 -16.46 -0.25
C LEU A 215 -6.84 -17.85 -0.61
N PRO A 216 -5.53 -18.08 -0.45
CA PRO A 216 -4.93 -19.36 -0.80
C PRO A 216 -5.50 -20.52 0.04
N THR A 217 -5.85 -21.61 -0.64
CA THR A 217 -6.16 -22.92 -0.08
C THR A 217 -4.87 -23.75 -0.04
N GLU A 218 -4.59 -24.50 1.02
CA GLU A 218 -3.35 -25.28 1.14
C GLU A 218 -3.10 -26.22 -0.08
N LEU A 219 -1.85 -26.28 -0.55
CA LEU A 219 -1.36 -27.26 -1.54
C LEU A 219 -0.54 -28.32 -0.80
N GLY A 220 -1.07 -29.53 -0.69
CA GLY A 220 -0.33 -30.70 -0.22
C GLY A 220 -1.24 -31.88 0.08
N GLU A 221 -1.56 -32.68 -0.94
CA GLU A 221 -1.97 -34.07 -0.71
C GLU A 221 -0.87 -34.76 0.11
N ALA A 222 -1.18 -35.14 1.34
CA ALA A 222 -0.41 -36.13 2.07
C ALA A 222 -1.39 -37.13 2.67
N ASN A 223 -1.41 -38.32 2.08
CA ASN A 223 -1.92 -39.54 2.67
C ASN A 223 -1.41 -39.70 4.11
N SER A 224 -2.19 -39.26 5.08
CA SER A 224 -2.05 -39.61 6.49
C SER A 224 -3.31 -39.15 7.22
N GLY A 225 -4.05 -40.11 7.76
CA GLY A 225 -5.27 -39.91 8.54
C GLY A 225 -4.98 -39.38 9.94
N ASP A 226 -4.43 -38.17 10.02
CA ASP A 226 -4.27 -37.44 11.27
C ASP A 226 -5.13 -36.16 11.22
N ASP A 227 -6.18 -36.12 12.05
CA ASP A 227 -7.18 -35.05 12.16
C ASP A 227 -6.64 -33.75 12.78
N ARG A 228 -5.31 -33.60 12.87
CA ARG A 228 -4.63 -32.38 13.35
C ARG A 228 -4.09 -31.49 12.22
N LYS A 229 -4.71 -31.55 11.03
CA LYS A 229 -4.27 -30.81 9.83
C LYS A 229 -4.76 -29.36 9.79
N GLY A 230 -3.92 -28.50 9.18
CA GLY A 230 -3.96 -27.05 9.19
C GLY A 230 -5.28 -26.45 8.73
N GLY A 231 -5.79 -25.49 9.51
CA GLY A 231 -6.88 -24.63 9.09
C GLY A 231 -6.32 -23.43 8.34
N GLY A 232 -6.78 -23.21 7.11
CA GLY A 232 -6.49 -21.98 6.35
C GLY A 232 -7.13 -20.74 6.98
N TRP A 233 -7.13 -19.62 6.26
CA TRP A 233 -7.79 -18.39 6.72
C TRP A 233 -9.26 -18.66 7.08
N SER A 234 -9.70 -18.15 8.22
CA SER A 234 -11.09 -18.32 8.68
C SER A 234 -11.61 -17.04 9.32
N MET A 235 -12.89 -16.77 9.18
CA MET A 235 -13.57 -15.63 9.79
C MET A 235 -15.06 -15.96 9.94
N ALA A 236 -15.82 -15.09 10.60
CA ALA A 236 -17.27 -15.26 10.70
C ALA A 236 -17.91 -15.33 9.30
N ALA A 237 -19.02 -16.06 9.15
CA ALA A 237 -19.75 -16.17 7.88
C ALA A 237 -20.17 -14.80 7.31
N HIS A 238 -20.41 -13.82 8.18
CA HIS A 238 -20.66 -12.43 7.83
C HIS A 238 -19.69 -11.53 8.61
N PRO A 239 -18.43 -11.38 8.16
CA PRO A 239 -17.45 -10.58 8.87
C PRO A 239 -17.79 -9.09 8.74
N ARG A 240 -17.47 -8.30 9.77
CA ARG A 240 -17.63 -6.85 9.69
C ARG A 240 -16.53 -6.27 8.80
N VAL A 241 -16.92 -5.60 7.72
CA VAL A 241 -16.00 -4.94 6.79
C VAL A 241 -16.28 -3.45 6.72
N THR A 242 -15.25 -2.63 6.87
CA THR A 242 -15.33 -1.17 6.69
C THR A 242 -14.45 -0.71 5.55
N VAL A 243 -14.84 0.38 4.88
CA VAL A 243 -14.10 0.94 3.75
C VAL A 243 -13.71 2.39 4.01
N LYS A 244 -12.48 2.73 3.62
CA LYS A 244 -11.97 4.11 3.53
C LYS A 244 -11.55 4.38 2.10
N LEU A 245 -12.08 5.46 1.53
CA LEU A 245 -11.82 5.89 0.15
C LEU A 245 -10.94 7.13 0.12
N ARG A 246 -10.00 7.19 -0.83
CA ARG A 246 -9.21 8.40 -1.14
C ARG A 246 -9.27 8.70 -2.64
N PRO A 247 -9.69 9.93 -3.05
CA PRO A 247 -10.28 10.99 -2.22
C PRO A 247 -11.61 10.55 -1.56
N PRO A 248 -12.01 11.14 -0.42
CA PRO A 248 -13.25 10.79 0.24
C PRO A 248 -14.45 11.10 -0.67
N GLY A 249 -15.24 10.07 -1.00
CA GLY A 249 -16.46 10.23 -1.78
C GLY A 249 -17.52 11.06 -1.05
N SER A 250 -18.42 11.68 -1.80
CA SER A 250 -19.54 12.48 -1.26
C SER A 250 -20.62 11.65 -0.55
N SER A 251 -20.65 10.34 -0.78
CA SER A 251 -21.65 9.41 -0.24
C SER A 251 -20.99 8.35 0.64
N LYS A 252 -21.64 8.00 1.77
CA LYS A 252 -21.25 6.84 2.57
C LYS A 252 -21.41 5.57 1.74
N VAL A 253 -20.40 4.70 1.78
CA VAL A 253 -20.44 3.39 1.11
C VAL A 253 -20.74 2.31 2.15
N GLY A 254 -21.88 1.66 2.00
CA GLY A 254 -22.28 0.51 2.82
C GLY A 254 -21.80 -0.79 2.21
N LEU A 255 -21.17 -1.64 3.00
CA LEU A 255 -20.66 -2.94 2.56
C LEU A 255 -21.35 -4.08 3.31
N ILE A 256 -21.68 -5.15 2.59
CA ILE A 256 -22.12 -6.43 3.15
C ILE A 256 -21.08 -7.46 2.73
N ALA A 257 -20.55 -8.21 3.70
CA ALA A 257 -19.55 -9.23 3.42
C ALA A 257 -20.04 -10.63 3.79
N THR A 258 -19.67 -11.61 2.97
CA THR A 258 -19.96 -13.02 3.17
C THR A 258 -18.69 -13.83 2.96
N TRP A 259 -18.32 -14.63 3.96
CA TRP A 259 -17.19 -15.54 3.89
C TRP A 259 -17.66 -16.93 3.48
N LEU A 260 -17.19 -17.40 2.32
CA LEU A 260 -17.44 -18.74 1.80
C LEU A 260 -16.29 -19.66 2.22
N GLN A 261 -16.42 -20.24 3.42
CA GLN A 261 -15.37 -21.06 4.06
C GLN A 261 -14.87 -22.18 3.14
N ASP A 262 -15.77 -22.88 2.43
CA ASP A 262 -15.42 -24.00 1.54
C ASP A 262 -14.62 -23.58 0.30
N GLN A 263 -14.78 -22.33 -0.13
CA GLN A 263 -14.10 -21.78 -1.31
C GLN A 263 -12.89 -20.92 -0.94
N HIS A 264 -12.70 -20.62 0.36
CA HIS A 264 -11.77 -19.61 0.85
C HIS A 264 -11.91 -18.25 0.15
N VAL A 265 -13.16 -17.86 -0.12
CA VAL A 265 -13.50 -16.60 -0.80
C VAL A 265 -14.25 -15.67 0.14
N LEU A 266 -13.78 -14.43 0.25
CA LEU A 266 -14.53 -13.34 0.84
C LEU A 266 -15.23 -12.55 -0.27
N GLU A 267 -16.56 -12.59 -0.27
CA GLU A 267 -17.40 -11.76 -1.14
C GLU A 267 -17.82 -10.49 -0.38
N VAL A 268 -17.48 -9.33 -0.91
CA VAL A 268 -17.90 -8.03 -0.36
C VAL A 268 -18.78 -7.32 -1.39
N VAL A 269 -20.05 -7.10 -1.06
CA VAL A 269 -21.04 -6.43 -1.92
C VAL A 269 -21.17 -4.97 -1.48
N VAL A 270 -21.13 -4.06 -2.45
CA VAL A 270 -21.47 -2.65 -2.24
C VAL A 270 -22.99 -2.55 -2.13
N ALA A 271 -23.53 -2.47 -0.92
CA ALA A 271 -24.99 -2.45 -0.69
C ALA A 271 -25.60 -1.04 -0.80
N GLU A 272 -24.81 -0.03 -0.47
CA GLU A 272 -25.22 1.38 -0.53
C GLU A 272 -24.11 2.24 -1.13
N GLY A 273 -24.47 3.10 -2.08
CA GLY A 273 -23.52 3.97 -2.78
C GLY A 273 -22.78 3.28 -3.92
N ALA A 274 -21.63 3.84 -4.30
CA ALA A 274 -20.74 3.31 -5.33
C ALA A 274 -19.29 3.71 -5.02
N ILE A 275 -18.33 2.91 -5.45
CA ILE A 275 -16.90 3.25 -5.39
C ILE A 275 -16.51 3.87 -6.74
N PRO A 276 -16.10 5.15 -6.80
CA PRO A 276 -15.76 5.80 -8.06
C PRO A 276 -14.54 5.18 -8.75
N MET A 277 -14.37 5.48 -10.03
CA MET A 277 -13.14 5.17 -10.77
C MET A 277 -11.92 5.88 -10.18
N HIS A 278 -10.73 5.31 -10.37
CA HIS A 278 -9.46 5.89 -9.91
C HIS A 278 -9.45 6.22 -8.41
N THR A 279 -10.05 5.35 -7.60
CA THR A 279 -10.16 5.54 -6.15
C THR A 279 -9.25 4.58 -5.42
N SER A 280 -8.49 5.10 -4.45
CA SER A 280 -7.75 4.25 -3.51
C SER A 280 -8.72 3.72 -2.46
N VAL A 281 -8.83 2.41 -2.38
CA VAL A 281 -9.72 1.67 -1.48
C VAL A 281 -8.89 0.99 -0.41
N GLN A 282 -9.23 1.24 0.86
CA GLN A 282 -8.73 0.50 2.00
C GLN A 282 -9.90 -0.22 2.66
N LEU A 283 -9.90 -1.55 2.61
CA LEU A 283 -10.82 -2.41 3.34
C LEU A 283 -10.20 -2.83 4.66
N THR A 284 -10.99 -2.80 5.73
CA THR A 284 -10.65 -3.37 7.03
C THR A 284 -11.64 -4.49 7.33
N ILE A 285 -11.14 -5.72 7.41
CA ILE A 285 -11.92 -6.92 7.70
C ILE A 285 -11.68 -7.29 9.16
N ALA A 286 -12.73 -7.30 9.97
CA ALA A 286 -12.58 -7.55 11.40
C ALA A 286 -12.52 -9.04 11.75
N GLN A 287 -11.79 -9.37 12.81
CA GLN A 287 -11.80 -10.69 13.45
C GLN A 287 -11.46 -11.86 12.49
N VAL A 288 -10.44 -11.69 11.66
CA VAL A 288 -9.91 -12.74 10.80
C VAL A 288 -8.94 -13.61 11.60
N LYS A 289 -9.18 -14.93 11.59
CA LYS A 289 -8.27 -15.93 12.12
C LYS A 289 -7.21 -16.29 11.07
N ASN A 290 -5.95 -16.12 11.44
CA ASN A 290 -4.80 -16.51 10.63
C ASN A 290 -4.72 -18.04 10.49
N PRO A 291 -4.19 -18.55 9.37
CA PRO A 291 -3.82 -19.95 9.22
C PRO A 291 -2.96 -20.51 10.35
N ALA A 292 -3.07 -21.81 10.61
CA ALA A 292 -2.28 -22.50 11.64
C ALA A 292 -0.80 -22.70 11.25
N THR A 293 -0.51 -22.74 9.95
CA THR A 293 0.83 -22.90 9.38
C THR A 293 1.06 -21.83 8.31
N GLU A 294 2.32 -21.46 8.09
CA GLU A 294 2.66 -20.46 7.07
C GLU A 294 2.21 -20.95 5.68
N CYS A 295 1.41 -20.15 5.00
CA CYS A 295 1.15 -20.39 3.58
C CYS A 295 2.45 -20.07 2.81
N PRO A 296 3.00 -20.99 2.00
CA PRO A 296 4.05 -20.65 1.04
C PRO A 296 3.58 -19.49 0.15
N PRO A 297 4.48 -18.76 -0.56
CA PRO A 297 4.12 -17.63 -1.40
C PRO A 297 3.10 -18.04 -2.46
N THR A 298 1.84 -17.98 -2.07
CA THR A 298 0.65 -18.36 -2.81
C THR A 298 -0.14 -17.08 -2.91
N VAL A 299 -0.59 -16.82 -4.11
CA VAL A 299 -1.02 -15.49 -4.46
C VAL A 299 -2.51 -15.41 -4.24
N ALA A 300 -2.92 -14.74 -3.15
CA ALA A 300 -4.29 -14.30 -3.00
C ALA A 300 -4.68 -13.44 -4.21
N ARG A 301 -5.95 -13.41 -4.57
CA ARG A 301 -6.43 -12.64 -5.71
C ARG A 301 -7.55 -11.73 -5.29
N VAL A 302 -7.57 -10.55 -5.88
CA VAL A 302 -8.69 -9.62 -5.75
C VAL A 302 -9.24 -9.31 -7.14
N THR A 303 -10.56 -9.39 -7.25
CA THR A 303 -11.30 -9.14 -8.48
C THR A 303 -12.53 -8.30 -8.15
N THR A 304 -12.84 -7.32 -8.97
CA THR A 304 -14.05 -6.50 -8.83
C THR A 304 -15.02 -6.84 -9.96
N LEU A 305 -16.30 -7.02 -9.63
CA LEU A 305 -17.34 -7.52 -10.52
C LEU A 305 -18.59 -6.65 -10.50
N MET A 306 -19.37 -6.70 -11.57
CA MET A 306 -20.74 -6.19 -11.61
C MET A 306 -21.76 -7.21 -11.07
N ASN A 307 -22.91 -6.69 -10.59
CA ASN A 307 -23.97 -7.48 -9.96
C ASN A 307 -24.64 -8.50 -10.91
N GLN A 308 -25.15 -8.03 -12.05
CA GLN A 308 -25.93 -8.84 -12.98
C GLN A 308 -25.07 -9.21 -14.19
N GLY A 309 -24.57 -10.45 -14.21
CA GLY A 309 -23.82 -11.00 -15.34
C GLY A 309 -22.35 -11.35 -15.09
N GLY A 310 -21.81 -11.11 -13.88
CA GLY A 310 -20.48 -11.60 -13.47
C GLY A 310 -19.30 -11.02 -14.27
N GLY A 311 -19.50 -9.91 -14.99
CA GLY A 311 -18.43 -9.31 -15.77
C GLY A 311 -17.39 -8.63 -14.89
N VAL A 312 -16.11 -8.84 -15.24
CA VAL A 312 -14.97 -8.30 -14.51
C VAL A 312 -14.81 -6.82 -14.82
N ILE A 313 -14.76 -6.01 -13.76
CA ILE A 313 -14.46 -4.57 -13.81
C ILE A 313 -12.93 -4.41 -13.80
N ASP A 314 -12.29 -4.77 -12.69
CA ASP A 314 -10.83 -4.79 -12.53
C ASP A 314 -10.34 -6.13 -11.96
N GLY A 315 -9.22 -6.67 -12.48
CA GLY A 315 -8.58 -7.91 -11.99
C GLY A 315 -8.75 -9.13 -12.92
N PRO A 316 -8.40 -10.34 -12.46
CA PRO A 316 -7.87 -10.69 -11.15
C PRO A 316 -6.46 -10.14 -10.94
N ALA A 317 -6.22 -9.49 -9.82
CA ALA A 317 -4.90 -8.97 -9.45
C ALA A 317 -4.30 -9.77 -8.30
N LYS A 318 -2.99 -10.01 -8.39
CA LYS A 318 -2.20 -10.67 -7.35
C LYS A 318 -2.18 -9.81 -6.09
N VAL A 319 -2.52 -10.39 -4.95
CA VAL A 319 -2.44 -9.78 -3.62
C VAL A 319 -1.29 -10.44 -2.87
N ASP A 320 -0.36 -9.62 -2.40
CA ASP A 320 0.70 -10.06 -1.52
C ASP A 320 0.10 -10.33 -0.14
N VAL A 321 0.05 -11.60 0.23
CA VAL A 321 -0.31 -12.01 1.58
C VAL A 321 0.90 -11.80 2.46
N SER A 322 0.76 -10.94 3.47
CA SER A 322 1.84 -10.70 4.42
C SER A 322 2.18 -12.00 5.13
N ARG A 323 3.48 -12.31 5.23
CA ARG A 323 3.93 -13.42 6.07
C ARG A 323 3.39 -13.23 7.48
N ILE A 324 2.76 -14.29 7.98
CA ILE A 324 2.31 -14.36 9.37
C ILE A 324 3.51 -14.72 10.26
N SER A 325 4.53 -15.38 9.72
CA SER A 325 5.78 -15.79 10.37
C SER A 325 6.88 -14.71 10.27
N GLU A 326 6.62 -13.54 10.85
CA GLU A 326 7.67 -12.54 11.12
C GLU A 326 7.65 -12.05 12.56
N LEU A 327 7.08 -12.82 13.48
CA LEU A 327 7.75 -13.01 14.76
C LEU A 327 8.71 -14.15 14.53
N ARG A 328 10.03 -13.89 14.62
CA ARG A 328 11.03 -14.92 14.33
C ARG A 328 10.70 -16.10 15.24
N GLU A 329 10.69 -17.32 14.73
CA GLU A 329 10.46 -18.51 15.56
C GLU A 329 11.37 -18.50 16.81
N CYS A 330 12.55 -17.87 16.71
CA CYS A 330 13.43 -17.62 17.83
C CYS A 330 12.90 -16.63 18.89
N ASP A 331 12.10 -15.62 18.53
CA ASP A 331 11.51 -14.67 19.49
C ASP A 331 10.31 -15.29 20.23
N ILE A 332 9.50 -16.12 19.55
CA ILE A 332 8.46 -16.92 20.20
C ILE A 332 9.09 -18.00 21.07
N ALA A 333 10.16 -18.67 20.59
CA ALA A 333 10.91 -19.62 21.39
C ALA A 333 11.60 -18.94 22.59
N ALA A 334 12.10 -17.72 22.44
CA ALA A 334 12.67 -16.94 23.52
C ALA A 334 11.60 -16.47 24.51
N ALA A 335 10.41 -16.06 24.04
CA ALA A 335 9.29 -15.73 24.90
C ALA A 335 8.79 -16.96 25.68
N ALA A 336 8.70 -18.11 25.02
CA ALA A 336 8.38 -19.38 25.67
C ALA A 336 9.47 -19.78 26.67
N ALA A 337 10.75 -19.62 26.34
CA ALA A 337 11.86 -19.87 27.25
C ALA A 337 11.84 -18.90 28.45
N ALA A 338 11.51 -17.63 28.25
CA ALA A 338 11.36 -16.64 29.31
C ALA A 338 10.17 -16.96 30.23
N PHE A 339 9.07 -17.48 29.67
CA PHE A 339 7.94 -18.01 30.44
C PHE A 339 8.35 -19.22 31.28
N GLN A 340 9.06 -20.18 30.68
CA GLN A 340 9.55 -21.37 31.39
C GLN A 340 10.58 -21.05 32.47
N ALA A 341 11.43 -20.05 32.24
CA ALA A 341 12.42 -19.57 33.22
C ALA A 341 11.77 -19.01 34.50
N GLN A 342 10.48 -18.67 34.48
CA GLN A 342 9.73 -18.25 35.67
C GLN A 342 9.13 -19.41 36.48
N GLU A 343 9.41 -20.66 36.07
CA GLU A 343 8.95 -21.90 36.71
C GLU A 343 7.43 -21.95 36.88
N PRO A 344 6.67 -22.09 35.77
CA PRO A 344 5.22 -22.21 35.82
C PRO A 344 4.78 -23.46 36.59
N LYS A 345 3.77 -23.31 37.46
CA LYS A 345 3.13 -24.45 38.14
C LYS A 345 1.94 -24.90 37.30
N ASP A 346 1.87 -26.18 36.98
CA ASP A 346 0.82 -26.77 36.12
C ASP A 346 0.65 -26.04 34.77
N GLY A 347 1.74 -25.50 34.23
CA GLY A 347 1.74 -24.75 32.97
C GLY A 347 1.20 -23.31 33.07
N MET A 348 1.02 -22.77 34.27
CA MET A 348 0.53 -21.41 34.49
C MET A 348 1.50 -20.55 35.33
N LEU A 349 1.53 -19.24 35.05
CA LEU A 349 2.27 -18.24 35.82
C LEU A 349 1.34 -17.25 36.53
N PRO A 350 1.64 -16.84 37.77
CA PRO A 350 0.95 -15.71 38.38
C PRO A 350 1.26 -14.43 37.60
N VAL A 351 0.31 -13.50 37.54
CA VAL A 351 0.42 -12.23 36.77
C VAL A 351 1.69 -11.44 37.10
N SER A 352 2.15 -11.44 38.35
CA SER A 352 3.39 -10.77 38.76
C SER A 352 4.65 -11.35 38.10
N LYS A 353 4.68 -12.67 37.86
CA LYS A 353 5.77 -13.35 37.15
C LYS A 353 5.68 -13.19 35.63
N VAL A 354 4.49 -12.90 35.09
CA VAL A 354 4.32 -12.56 33.67
C VAL A 354 5.05 -11.27 33.32
N VAL A 355 4.99 -10.26 34.20
CA VAL A 355 5.77 -9.01 34.04
C VAL A 355 7.28 -9.31 34.00
N LEU A 356 7.76 -10.21 34.87
CA LEU A 356 9.17 -10.62 34.90
C LEU A 356 9.58 -11.39 33.65
N ALA A 357 8.72 -12.27 33.13
CA ALA A 357 8.96 -12.99 31.87
C ALA A 357 9.08 -12.03 30.68
N LEU A 358 8.23 -11.00 30.60
CA LEU A 358 8.31 -9.96 29.58
C LEU A 358 9.56 -9.08 29.73
N ALA A 359 9.96 -8.78 30.97
CA ALA A 359 11.17 -8.00 31.25
C ALA A 359 12.46 -8.72 30.78
N LEU A 360 12.52 -10.06 30.83
CA LEU A 360 13.62 -10.84 30.25
C LEU A 360 13.74 -10.64 28.73
N MET A 361 12.63 -10.33 28.07
CA MET A 361 12.57 -9.99 26.65
C MET A 361 12.76 -8.48 26.38
N SER A 362 13.20 -7.72 27.39
CA SER A 362 13.31 -6.25 27.34
C SER A 362 11.98 -5.51 27.10
N ILE A 363 10.85 -6.14 27.42
CA ILE A 363 9.51 -5.55 27.29
C ILE A 363 9.06 -5.07 28.67
N SER A 364 9.00 -3.75 28.86
CA SER A 364 8.56 -3.12 30.12
C SER A 364 7.04 -2.98 30.17
N GLN A 365 6.38 -3.67 31.09
CA GLN A 365 4.94 -3.59 31.35
C GLN A 365 4.67 -3.52 32.86
N SER A 366 3.61 -2.83 33.27
CA SER A 366 3.12 -2.86 34.66
C SER A 366 2.02 -3.90 34.83
N GLU A 367 1.80 -4.39 36.06
CA GLU A 367 0.68 -5.31 36.36
C GLU A 367 -0.67 -4.69 35.97
N ALA A 368 -0.86 -3.39 36.19
CA ALA A 368 -2.05 -2.65 35.77
C ALA A 368 -2.26 -2.60 34.23
N SER A 369 -1.19 -2.76 33.44
CA SER A 369 -1.27 -2.82 31.97
C SER A 369 -1.75 -4.20 31.47
N LEU A 370 -1.60 -5.24 32.29
CA LEU A 370 -2.03 -6.62 32.00
C LEU A 370 -3.51 -6.83 32.32
N GLU A 371 -4.06 -6.10 33.31
CA GLU A 371 -5.45 -6.19 33.72
C GLU A 371 -6.43 -5.91 32.57
N GLY A 372 -7.30 -6.89 32.27
CA GLY A 372 -8.31 -6.81 31.22
C GLY A 372 -7.79 -7.03 29.79
N ARG A 373 -6.49 -7.19 29.58
CA ARG A 373 -5.87 -7.45 28.26
C ARG A 373 -5.34 -8.86 28.08
N ILE A 374 -5.00 -9.53 29.19
CA ILE A 374 -4.64 -10.95 29.19
C ILE A 374 -5.75 -11.76 29.83
N LYS A 375 -6.01 -12.95 29.30
CA LYS A 375 -6.99 -13.86 29.89
C LYS A 375 -6.37 -14.49 31.14
N VAL A 376 -7.08 -14.38 32.26
CA VAL A 376 -6.62 -14.81 33.58
C VAL A 376 -7.55 -15.91 34.10
N THR A 377 -6.96 -16.98 34.61
CA THR A 377 -7.65 -18.06 35.28
C THR A 377 -7.44 -17.91 36.79
N SER A 378 -8.54 -17.68 37.52
CA SER A 378 -8.51 -17.58 38.98
C SER A 378 -8.64 -18.98 39.59
N VAL A 379 -7.62 -19.43 40.33
CA VAL A 379 -7.60 -20.77 40.97
C VAL A 379 -7.72 -20.64 42.49
N GLU A 380 -8.57 -21.46 43.10
CA GLU A 380 -8.85 -21.50 44.54
C GLU A 380 -7.73 -22.25 45.28
N GLN A 381 -7.21 -21.70 46.38
CA GLN A 381 -6.19 -22.39 47.18
C GLN A 381 -6.82 -23.39 48.17
N PRO A 382 -6.18 -24.56 48.42
CA PRO A 382 -6.48 -25.35 49.62
C PRO A 382 -6.05 -24.54 50.85
N GLY A 383 -6.98 -24.29 51.77
CA GLY A 383 -6.69 -23.58 53.02
C GLY A 383 -5.71 -24.36 53.91
N ASP A 384 -4.83 -23.63 54.60
CA ASP A 384 -3.95 -24.23 55.61
C ASP A 384 -4.78 -24.97 56.67
N PRO A 385 -4.36 -26.16 57.16
CA PRO A 385 -5.08 -26.86 58.21
C PRO A 385 -5.02 -26.02 59.49
N VAL A 386 -6.16 -25.41 59.84
CA VAL A 386 -6.33 -24.63 61.06
C VAL A 386 -6.15 -25.56 62.27
N ALA A 387 -5.14 -25.29 63.11
CA ALA A 387 -4.93 -26.01 64.37
C ALA A 387 -6.17 -25.89 65.27
N PRO A 388 -6.58 -26.94 66.00
CA PRO A 388 -7.81 -26.90 66.79
C PRO A 388 -7.66 -25.89 67.95
N ALA A 389 -8.46 -24.82 67.90
CA ALA A 389 -8.54 -23.85 68.98
C ALA A 389 -9.27 -24.44 70.21
N PRO A 390 -8.86 -24.09 71.44
CA PRO A 390 -9.47 -24.63 72.66
C PRO A 390 -10.90 -24.10 72.87
N PRO A 391 -11.76 -24.84 73.59
CA PRO A 391 -13.18 -24.54 73.64
C PRO A 391 -13.42 -23.31 74.52
N LYS A 392 -13.94 -22.22 73.92
CA LYS A 392 -14.54 -21.12 74.68
C LYS A 392 -16.02 -20.97 74.31
N LYS A 393 -16.85 -21.02 75.34
CA LYS A 393 -18.30 -20.76 75.31
C LYS A 393 -18.54 -19.28 74.98
N GLY A 394 -19.38 -19.04 73.99
CA GLY A 394 -19.82 -17.70 73.57
C GLY A 394 -19.85 -17.64 72.05
N ALA A 395 -21.03 -17.91 71.47
CA ALA A 395 -21.25 -17.89 70.04
C ALA A 395 -20.94 -16.49 69.47
N VAL A 396 -19.93 -16.43 68.59
CA VAL A 396 -19.81 -15.39 67.58
C VAL A 396 -19.73 -16.12 66.26
N ASP A 397 -20.66 -15.80 65.36
CA ASP A 397 -20.70 -16.26 63.99
C ASP A 397 -19.41 -15.84 63.28
N VAL A 398 -18.47 -16.78 63.12
CA VAL A 398 -17.26 -16.58 62.33
C VAL A 398 -17.59 -17.05 60.92
N THR A 399 -18.05 -16.12 60.09
CA THR A 399 -18.06 -16.31 58.64
C THR A 399 -16.64 -16.73 58.20
N PRO A 400 -16.47 -17.83 57.45
CA PRO A 400 -15.16 -18.22 56.95
C PRO A 400 -14.58 -17.08 56.09
N PRO A 401 -13.27 -16.79 56.19
CA PRO A 401 -12.66 -15.79 55.33
C PRO A 401 -12.88 -16.17 53.85
N PRO A 402 -13.13 -15.19 52.97
CA PRO A 402 -13.38 -15.46 51.56
C PRO A 402 -12.19 -16.22 50.94
N PRO A 403 -12.46 -17.16 50.01
CA PRO A 403 -11.40 -17.90 49.34
C PRO A 403 -10.42 -16.94 48.66
N LYS A 404 -9.11 -17.17 48.87
CA LYS A 404 -8.04 -16.42 48.22
C LYS A 404 -7.81 -17.03 46.84
N PHE A 405 -8.30 -16.35 45.81
CA PHE A 405 -7.97 -16.69 44.42
C PHE A 405 -6.63 -16.05 44.04
N LYS A 406 -5.78 -16.81 43.32
CA LYS A 406 -4.64 -16.23 42.61
C LYS A 406 -4.94 -16.25 41.12
N ASP A 407 -4.61 -15.14 40.49
CA ASP A 407 -4.77 -14.90 39.07
C ASP A 407 -3.57 -15.46 38.31
N PHE A 408 -3.83 -16.44 37.46
CA PHE A 408 -2.84 -17.18 36.69
C PHE A 408 -3.04 -17.03 35.18
N VAL A 409 -1.95 -17.13 34.43
CA VAL A 409 -1.91 -16.96 32.97
C VAL A 409 -1.30 -18.22 32.34
N HIS A 410 -1.97 -18.76 31.32
CA HIS A 410 -1.45 -19.87 30.52
C HIS A 410 -0.39 -19.41 29.52
N LEU A 411 0.46 -20.34 29.08
CA LEU A 411 1.46 -20.08 28.04
C LEU A 411 0.82 -19.51 26.76
N ASP A 412 -0.31 -20.06 26.30
CA ASP A 412 -0.97 -19.58 25.08
C ASP A 412 -1.51 -18.15 25.22
N ASP A 413 -2.07 -17.81 26.39
CA ASP A 413 -2.54 -16.46 26.68
C ASP A 413 -1.38 -15.47 26.83
N TYR A 414 -0.27 -15.90 27.42
CA TYR A 414 0.99 -15.16 27.49
C TYR A 414 1.57 -14.91 26.11
N LEU A 415 1.63 -15.94 25.25
CA LEU A 415 2.15 -15.80 23.89
C LEU A 415 1.22 -14.94 23.01
N ASN A 416 -0.10 -15.04 23.16
CA ASN A 416 -1.06 -14.15 22.51
C ASN A 416 -0.90 -12.70 22.97
N PHE A 417 -0.70 -12.47 24.26
CA PHE A 417 -0.43 -11.13 24.78
C PHE A 417 0.93 -10.60 24.32
N PHE A 418 1.98 -11.43 24.39
CA PHE A 418 3.31 -11.13 23.87
C PHE A 418 3.23 -10.76 22.39
N THR A 419 2.56 -11.55 21.54
CA THR A 419 2.42 -11.24 20.12
C THR A 419 1.63 -9.95 19.88
N THR A 420 0.65 -9.62 20.73
CA THR A 420 -0.11 -8.36 20.63
C THR A 420 0.76 -7.13 20.93
N ILE A 421 1.73 -7.25 21.84
CA ILE A 421 2.64 -6.16 22.21
C ILE A 421 3.90 -6.14 21.34
N TYR A 422 4.38 -7.30 20.93
CA TYR A 422 5.66 -7.52 20.24
C TYR A 422 5.53 -7.46 18.72
N ALA A 423 4.41 -7.90 18.13
CA ALA A 423 4.22 -7.88 16.67
C ALA A 423 4.26 -6.46 16.05
N PRO A 424 3.68 -5.41 16.67
CA PRO A 424 3.81 -4.05 16.14
C PRO A 424 5.25 -3.52 16.18
N ALA A 425 6.00 -3.84 17.24
CA ALA A 425 7.38 -3.38 17.46
C ALA A 425 8.38 -3.95 16.43
N PHE A 426 8.18 -5.20 15.98
CA PHE A 426 9.09 -5.84 15.04
C PHE A 426 8.65 -5.71 13.58
N LYS A 427 7.37 -6.00 13.26
CA LYS A 427 6.82 -6.00 11.88
C LYS A 427 6.81 -4.62 11.24
N PHE A 428 6.48 -3.58 12.02
CA PHE A 428 6.54 -2.20 11.56
C PHE A 428 7.82 -1.50 12.00
N GLY A 429 8.56 -2.05 12.96
CA GLY A 429 9.84 -1.50 13.39
C GLY A 429 10.85 -1.44 12.25
N GLU A 430 10.93 -2.46 11.39
CA GLU A 430 11.82 -2.44 10.23
C GLU A 430 11.40 -1.38 9.18
N GLU A 431 10.10 -1.32 8.88
CA GLU A 431 9.54 -0.31 7.98
C GLU A 431 9.77 1.11 8.54
N LEU A 432 9.53 1.31 9.85
CA LEU A 432 9.75 2.54 10.58
C LEU A 432 11.23 2.95 10.55
N ARG A 433 12.15 2.04 10.87
CA ARG A 433 13.62 2.28 10.84
C ARG A 433 14.09 2.64 9.42
N THR A 434 13.59 1.92 8.41
CA THR A 434 13.93 2.19 7.00
C THR A 434 13.43 3.56 6.55
N ILE A 435 12.17 3.91 6.86
CA ILE A 435 11.61 5.23 6.56
C ILE A 435 12.37 6.33 7.31
N ALA A 436 12.70 6.09 8.58
CA ALA A 436 13.43 7.03 9.42
C ALA A 436 14.82 7.37 8.83
N GLY A 437 15.54 6.38 8.30
CA GLY A 437 16.83 6.58 7.63
C GLY A 437 16.72 7.20 6.23
N ARG A 438 15.69 6.87 5.45
CA ARG A 438 15.52 7.40 4.07
C ARG A 438 14.89 8.80 4.03
N GLY A 439 14.06 9.14 5.01
CA GLY A 439 13.30 10.39 5.06
C GLY A 439 12.16 10.54 4.05
N GLN A 440 11.83 9.47 3.32
CA GLN A 440 10.70 9.42 2.39
C GLN A 440 9.53 8.65 3.03
N GLY A 441 8.29 9.09 2.82
CA GLY A 441 7.12 8.42 3.39
C GLY A 441 6.82 8.78 4.85
N LEU A 442 7.08 10.03 5.26
CA LEU A 442 6.86 10.50 6.63
C LEU A 442 5.39 10.40 7.08
N ASP A 443 4.42 10.47 6.16
CA ASP A 443 3.01 10.25 6.49
C ASP A 443 2.75 8.80 6.91
N ARG A 444 3.43 7.85 6.25
CA ARG A 444 3.40 6.43 6.60
C ARG A 444 4.07 6.19 7.95
N MET A 445 5.21 6.84 8.20
CA MET A 445 5.87 6.83 9.52
C MET A 445 4.93 7.29 10.64
N ARG A 446 4.20 8.40 10.42
CA ARG A 446 3.21 8.90 11.37
C ARG A 446 2.09 7.91 11.61
N GLU A 447 1.58 7.30 10.54
CA GLU A 447 0.56 6.25 10.63
C GLU A 447 1.05 5.05 11.44
N LEU A 448 2.28 4.55 11.18
CA LEU A 448 2.87 3.42 11.93
C LEU A 448 2.95 3.70 13.43
N ILE A 449 3.41 4.90 13.80
CA ILE A 449 3.50 5.33 15.20
C ILE A 449 2.10 5.45 15.82
N GLN A 450 1.13 6.03 15.11
CA GLN A 450 -0.27 6.13 15.57
C GLN A 450 -0.94 4.75 15.74
N CYS A 451 -0.54 3.77 14.94
CA CYS A 451 -0.98 2.38 15.05
C CYS A 451 -0.30 1.62 16.20
N GLY A 452 0.54 2.27 17.01
CA GLY A 452 1.19 1.67 18.18
C GLY A 452 2.53 1.00 17.91
N CYS A 453 3.19 1.28 16.79
CA CYS A 453 4.58 0.86 16.57
C CYS A 453 5.50 1.51 17.60
N ASP A 454 6.32 0.71 18.28
CA ASP A 454 7.30 1.21 19.24
C ASP A 454 8.54 1.79 18.52
N PRO A 455 8.82 3.10 18.60
CA PRO A 455 10.00 3.70 17.99
C PRO A 455 11.32 3.29 18.63
N ASN A 456 11.29 2.75 19.86
CA ASN A 456 12.47 2.26 20.58
C ASN A 456 12.83 0.82 20.19
N ALA A 457 11.98 0.15 19.40
CA ALA A 457 12.22 -1.22 18.98
C ALA A 457 13.52 -1.33 18.17
N LYS A 458 14.43 -2.17 18.68
CA LYS A 458 15.75 -2.38 18.12
C LYS A 458 15.77 -3.51 17.10
N ASP A 459 16.65 -3.40 16.12
CA ASP A 459 16.96 -4.50 15.19
C ASP A 459 17.99 -5.49 15.78
N GLY A 460 18.48 -6.42 14.95
CA GLY A 460 19.50 -7.40 15.36
C GLY A 460 20.85 -6.80 15.75
N ALA A 461 21.17 -5.57 15.30
CA ALA A 461 22.37 -4.83 15.69
C ALA A 461 22.12 -3.93 16.92
N GLY A 462 20.90 -3.90 17.46
CA GLY A 462 20.53 -3.02 18.57
C GLY A 462 20.11 -1.62 18.15
N TRP A 463 19.89 -1.37 16.85
CA TRP A 463 19.54 -0.06 16.32
C TRP A 463 18.04 0.21 16.36
N ALA A 464 17.65 1.31 17.00
CA ALA A 464 16.30 1.86 17.00
C ALA A 464 16.07 2.87 15.85
N ALA A 465 14.82 3.28 15.60
CA ALA A 465 14.48 4.23 14.51
C ALA A 465 15.27 5.55 14.59
N LEU A 466 15.55 6.01 15.81
CA LEU A 466 16.34 7.23 16.03
C LEU A 466 17.79 7.09 15.57
N HIS A 467 18.40 5.89 15.62
CA HIS A 467 19.76 5.64 15.12
C HIS A 467 19.82 5.84 13.60
N TYR A 468 18.88 5.25 12.87
CA TYR A 468 18.80 5.37 11.41
C TYR A 468 18.59 6.82 10.97
N ALA A 469 17.64 7.53 11.60
CA ALA A 469 17.39 8.94 11.30
C ALA A 469 18.61 9.82 11.61
N ALA A 470 19.34 9.51 12.69
CA ALA A 470 20.51 10.25 13.10
C ALA A 470 21.74 9.98 12.22
N GLU A 471 21.97 8.72 11.84
CA GLU A 471 23.04 8.33 10.91
C GLU A 471 22.91 9.01 9.55
N HIS A 472 21.68 9.13 9.03
CA HIS A 472 21.41 9.69 7.71
C HIS A 472 21.05 11.19 7.74
N GLY A 473 21.04 11.82 8.92
CA GLY A 473 20.79 13.26 9.04
C GLY A 473 19.35 13.70 8.75
N VAL A 474 18.37 12.78 8.84
CA VAL A 474 16.97 13.05 8.49
C VAL A 474 16.25 13.79 9.62
N LEU A 475 16.46 15.10 9.71
CA LEU A 475 15.90 15.94 10.77
C LEU A 475 14.36 15.84 10.89
N LYS A 476 13.65 15.71 9.76
CA LYS A 476 12.18 15.57 9.79
C LYS A 476 11.74 14.28 10.49
N ALA A 477 12.43 13.17 10.25
CA ALA A 477 12.13 11.90 10.92
C ALA A 477 12.48 11.98 12.42
N VAL A 478 13.61 12.61 12.76
CA VAL A 478 13.98 12.89 14.16
C VAL A 478 12.88 13.68 14.87
N ASN A 479 12.38 14.76 14.27
CA ASN A 479 11.30 15.57 14.85
C ASN A 479 10.01 14.75 15.07
N LEU A 480 9.63 13.87 14.13
CA LEU A 480 8.47 13.00 14.30
C LEU A 480 8.64 11.98 15.42
N LEU A 481 9.83 11.39 15.55
CA LEU A 481 10.11 10.45 16.65
C LEU A 481 10.07 11.16 18.00
N LEU A 482 10.59 12.39 18.07
CA LEU A 482 10.61 13.22 19.29
C LEU A 482 9.22 13.67 19.75
N GLU A 483 8.18 13.58 18.90
CA GLU A 483 6.79 13.76 19.33
C GLU A 483 6.34 12.65 20.31
N GLN A 484 7.08 11.54 20.42
CA GLN A 484 6.71 10.40 21.26
C GLN A 484 7.24 10.56 22.70
N PRO A 485 6.37 10.52 23.73
CA PRO A 485 6.73 10.87 25.11
C PRO A 485 7.67 9.88 25.81
N LYS A 486 7.83 8.66 25.26
CA LYS A 486 8.67 7.59 25.84
C LYS A 486 9.89 7.25 24.96
N LEU A 487 10.29 8.14 24.06
CA LEU A 487 11.43 7.89 23.18
C LEU A 487 12.74 7.89 24.00
N ASP A 488 13.55 6.84 23.84
CA ASP A 488 14.88 6.75 24.46
C ASP A 488 15.92 7.44 23.57
N LEU A 489 16.31 8.66 23.94
CA LEU A 489 17.31 9.46 23.23
C LEU A 489 18.73 8.89 23.35
N ASN A 490 18.96 8.10 24.39
CA ASN A 490 20.26 7.52 24.72
C ASN A 490 20.29 6.01 24.45
N ALA A 491 19.36 5.52 23.63
CA ALA A 491 19.29 4.13 23.24
C ALA A 491 20.66 3.66 22.71
N ARG A 492 21.12 2.51 23.22
CA ARG A 492 22.43 1.96 22.89
C ARG A 492 22.32 0.73 22.00
N ASP A 493 23.11 0.67 20.95
CA ASP A 493 23.28 -0.52 20.12
C ASP A 493 24.21 -1.57 20.79
N VAL A 494 24.47 -2.70 20.12
CA VAL A 494 25.36 -3.76 20.65
C VAL A 494 26.80 -3.30 20.88
N SER A 495 27.25 -2.28 20.16
CA SER A 495 28.56 -1.64 20.30
C SER A 495 28.51 -0.42 21.24
N GLY A 496 27.38 -0.18 21.88
CA GLY A 496 27.15 0.95 22.78
C GLY A 496 26.99 2.31 22.10
N TRP A 497 26.79 2.36 20.78
CA TRP A 497 26.56 3.61 20.04
C TRP A 497 25.20 4.19 20.38
N THR A 498 25.14 5.52 20.48
CA THR A 498 23.89 6.27 20.62
C THR A 498 23.56 7.01 19.33
N PRO A 499 22.29 7.44 19.13
CA PRO A 499 21.92 8.26 17.97
C PRO A 499 22.77 9.54 17.85
N LEU A 500 23.15 10.15 18.98
CA LEU A 500 24.03 11.32 18.99
C LEU A 500 25.42 10.99 18.42
N MET A 501 25.98 9.81 18.73
CA MET A 501 27.25 9.36 18.14
C MET A 501 27.13 9.12 16.63
N CYS A 502 26.02 8.54 16.17
CA CYS A 502 25.75 8.34 14.74
C CYS A 502 25.68 9.68 13.98
N ALA A 503 24.96 10.66 14.52
CA ALA A 503 24.88 12.00 13.92
C ALA A 503 26.23 12.73 13.95
N ALA A 504 26.99 12.63 15.05
CA ALA A 504 28.31 13.23 15.21
C ALA A 504 29.35 12.64 14.24
N SER A 505 29.38 11.31 14.10
CA SER A 505 30.26 10.59 13.18
C SER A 505 30.04 10.98 11.70
N ASN A 506 28.82 11.40 11.35
CA ASN A 506 28.46 11.78 9.97
C ASN A 506 28.31 13.31 9.78
N GLY A 507 28.61 14.11 10.81
CA GLY A 507 28.61 15.58 10.69
C GLY A 507 27.23 16.23 10.60
N HIS A 508 26.16 15.55 11.02
CA HIS A 508 24.79 16.04 10.90
C HIS A 508 24.40 17.05 11.99
N VAL A 509 25.01 18.24 11.95
CA VAL A 509 24.83 19.31 12.95
C VAL A 509 23.36 19.64 13.27
N PRO A 510 22.42 19.74 12.32
CA PRO A 510 21.03 20.01 12.65
C PRO A 510 20.38 18.92 13.52
N VAL A 511 20.76 17.66 13.32
CA VAL A 511 20.29 16.54 14.15
C VAL A 511 20.97 16.56 15.51
N ILE A 512 22.28 16.82 15.57
CA ILE A 512 23.02 16.97 16.84
C ILE A 512 22.38 18.05 17.71
N ALA A 513 22.11 19.23 17.13
CA ALA A 513 21.44 20.32 17.81
C ALA A 513 20.09 19.89 18.39
N ARG A 514 19.27 19.25 17.56
CA ARG A 514 17.93 18.82 17.97
C ARG A 514 17.93 17.76 19.07
N LEU A 515 18.86 16.80 19.02
CA LEU A 515 19.01 15.77 20.04
C LEU A 515 19.45 16.37 21.38
N LEU A 516 20.42 17.28 21.38
CA LEU A 516 20.90 17.95 22.59
C LEU A 516 19.85 18.89 23.19
N GLU A 517 19.10 19.63 22.37
CA GLU A 517 17.95 20.43 22.83
C GLU A 517 16.91 19.60 23.60
N MET A 518 16.76 18.33 23.24
CA MET A 518 15.83 17.41 23.89
C MET A 518 16.43 16.61 25.05
N GLY A 519 17.68 16.90 25.42
CA GLY A 519 18.32 16.30 26.59
C GLY A 519 19.00 14.97 26.31
N ALA A 520 19.41 14.68 25.06
CA ALA A 520 20.34 13.59 24.80
C ALA A 520 21.65 13.80 25.57
N ASP A 521 22.17 12.75 26.19
CA ASP A 521 23.36 12.84 27.05
C ASP A 521 24.63 12.82 26.21
N ILE A 522 25.34 13.96 26.21
CA ILE A 522 26.57 14.18 25.46
C ILE A 522 27.77 13.39 26.01
N ALA A 523 27.68 12.92 27.27
CA ALA A 523 28.76 12.24 27.97
C ALA A 523 28.74 10.71 27.79
N VAL A 524 27.71 10.14 27.16
CA VAL A 524 27.62 8.69 26.94
C VAL A 524 28.82 8.21 26.14
N GLN A 525 29.36 7.06 26.54
CA GLN A 525 30.50 6.40 25.92
C GLN A 525 30.10 5.09 25.25
N SER A 526 30.65 4.81 24.07
CA SER A 526 30.49 3.53 23.36
C SER A 526 31.18 2.38 24.12
N ALA A 527 31.07 1.16 23.60
CA ALA A 527 31.82 0.03 24.14
C ALA A 527 33.34 0.25 24.08
N GLU A 528 33.86 1.14 23.23
CA GLU A 528 35.29 1.50 23.19
C GLU A 528 35.66 2.61 24.19
N GLY A 529 34.70 3.14 24.95
CA GLY A 529 34.90 4.31 25.81
C GLY A 529 34.81 5.65 25.06
N ARG A 530 34.46 5.63 23.77
CA ARG A 530 34.43 6.83 22.91
C ARG A 530 33.12 7.58 23.00
N THR A 531 33.20 8.90 23.14
CA THR A 531 32.04 9.82 23.13
C THR A 531 31.70 10.29 21.71
N ALA A 532 30.58 11.00 21.53
CA ALA A 532 30.23 11.63 20.25
C ALA A 532 31.35 12.55 19.71
N LEU A 533 32.07 13.24 20.60
CA LEU A 533 33.19 14.12 20.22
C LEU A 533 34.38 13.33 19.65
N HIS A 534 34.69 12.14 20.19
CA HIS A 534 35.72 11.26 19.63
C HIS A 534 35.40 10.84 18.20
N TRP A 535 34.14 10.45 17.94
CA TRP A 535 33.70 10.01 16.63
C TRP A 535 33.69 11.15 15.60
N ALA A 536 33.22 12.35 15.98
CA ALA A 536 33.29 13.53 15.12
C ALA A 536 34.75 13.90 14.78
N ALA A 537 35.64 13.86 15.76
CA ALA A 537 37.07 14.14 15.59
C ALA A 537 37.78 13.09 14.71
N THR A 538 37.45 11.80 14.90
CA THR A 538 37.94 10.67 14.09
C THR A 538 37.55 10.82 12.62
N ARG A 539 36.34 11.30 12.34
CA ARG A 539 35.78 11.38 10.98
C ARG A 539 36.07 12.71 10.27
N GLY A 540 36.68 13.68 10.95
CA GLY A 540 36.99 14.98 10.36
C GLY A 540 35.77 15.90 10.23
N MET A 541 34.78 15.74 11.11
CA MET A 541 33.54 16.51 11.06
C MET A 541 33.67 17.83 11.82
N ASP A 542 34.43 18.78 11.25
CA ASP A 542 34.79 20.07 11.89
C ASP A 542 33.59 20.80 12.51
N ALA A 543 32.49 20.95 11.76
CA ALA A 543 31.30 21.64 12.24
C ALA A 543 30.61 20.92 13.41
N ALA A 544 30.62 19.58 13.41
CA ALA A 544 30.08 18.79 14.51
C ALA A 544 30.98 18.86 15.75
N VAL A 545 32.32 18.84 15.58
CA VAL A 545 33.27 19.07 16.67
C VAL A 545 33.02 20.42 17.32
N GLY A 546 32.98 21.50 16.53
CA GLY A 546 32.71 22.85 17.04
C GLY A 546 31.38 22.92 17.80
N PHE A 547 30.31 22.33 17.24
CA PHE A 547 29.00 22.33 17.88
C PHE A 547 28.97 21.53 19.20
N LEU A 548 29.57 20.34 19.22
CA LEU A 548 29.62 19.49 20.42
C LEU A 548 30.45 20.14 21.54
N VAL A 549 31.57 20.79 21.20
CA VAL A 549 32.40 21.52 22.17
C VAL A 549 31.62 22.70 22.77
N LEU A 550 30.95 23.50 21.95
CA LEU A 550 30.07 24.57 22.42
C LEU A 550 28.88 24.05 23.25
N GLY A 551 28.41 22.82 22.95
CA GLY A 551 27.39 22.09 23.68
C GLY A 551 27.86 21.48 25.01
N GLY A 552 29.12 21.70 25.42
CA GLY A 552 29.66 21.23 26.69
C GLY A 552 30.22 19.81 26.66
N ALA A 553 30.55 19.26 25.49
CA ALA A 553 31.26 17.99 25.42
C ALA A 553 32.61 18.08 26.14
N ASN A 554 32.96 17.04 26.90
CA ASN A 554 34.26 16.96 27.55
C ASN A 554 35.38 16.76 26.50
N ILE A 555 36.14 17.83 26.26
CA ILE A 555 37.28 17.87 25.34
C ILE A 555 38.39 16.89 25.75
N GLU A 556 38.52 16.63 27.06
CA GLU A 556 39.52 15.75 27.66
C GLU A 556 38.96 14.36 27.99
N ALA A 557 37.81 13.99 27.42
CA ALA A 557 37.27 12.65 27.59
C ALA A 557 38.28 11.62 27.08
N ARG A 558 38.46 10.52 27.82
CA ARG A 558 39.41 9.46 27.50
C ARG A 558 38.68 8.16 27.17
N ASP A 559 39.02 7.57 26.03
CA ASP A 559 38.55 6.24 25.66
C ASP A 559 39.33 5.12 26.39
N ARG A 560 39.06 3.85 26.06
CA ARG A 560 39.74 2.70 26.71
C ARG A 560 41.25 2.66 26.49
N SER A 561 41.75 3.26 25.40
CA SER A 561 43.18 3.41 25.11
C SER A 561 43.74 4.72 25.68
N LYS A 562 42.97 5.41 26.53
CA LYS A 562 43.23 6.75 27.04
C LYS A 562 43.33 7.82 25.94
N TRP A 563 42.87 7.54 24.73
CA TRP A 563 42.87 8.53 23.66
C TRP A 563 41.85 9.61 23.97
N THR A 564 42.25 10.85 23.71
CA THR A 564 41.35 12.01 23.70
C THR A 564 40.82 12.25 22.29
N PRO A 565 39.76 13.05 22.10
CA PRO A 565 39.34 13.50 20.77
C PRO A 565 40.48 14.11 19.94
N LEU A 566 41.47 14.75 20.57
CA LEU A 566 42.65 15.28 19.89
C LEU A 566 43.54 14.17 19.31
N HIS A 567 43.75 13.07 20.04
CA HIS A 567 44.45 11.89 19.50
C HIS A 567 43.73 11.32 18.27
N CYS A 568 42.40 11.22 18.36
CA CYS A 568 41.57 10.75 17.25
C CYS A 568 41.67 11.65 16.01
N ALA A 569 41.67 12.97 16.18
CA ALA A 569 41.87 13.91 15.08
C ALA A 569 43.30 13.83 14.51
N ALA A 570 44.29 13.66 15.39
CA ALA A 570 45.71 13.59 15.04
C ALA A 570 46.02 12.39 14.13
N ILE A 571 45.67 11.19 14.57
CA ILE A 571 46.00 9.94 13.86
C ILE A 571 45.28 9.80 12.51
N HIS A 572 44.15 10.49 12.33
CA HIS A 572 43.42 10.52 11.06
C HIS A 572 43.72 11.75 10.20
N GLY A 573 44.67 12.60 10.61
CA GLY A 573 45.07 13.78 9.84
C GLY A 573 44.00 14.89 9.75
N ASN A 574 43.02 14.89 10.65
CA ASN A 574 41.89 15.84 10.64
C ASN A 574 42.30 17.19 11.25
N VAL A 575 43.07 17.97 10.49
CA VAL A 575 43.67 19.24 10.92
C VAL A 575 42.61 20.26 11.37
N GLY A 576 41.44 20.32 10.71
CA GLY A 576 40.35 21.22 11.09
C GLY A 576 39.82 20.95 12.50
N CYS A 577 39.40 19.71 12.76
CA CYS A 577 39.05 19.21 14.09
C CYS A 577 40.14 19.47 15.13
N ALA A 578 41.40 19.18 14.81
CA ALA A 578 42.51 19.40 15.74
C ALA A 578 42.67 20.88 16.11
N LYS A 579 42.60 21.80 15.14
CA LYS A 579 42.61 23.25 15.40
C LYS A 579 41.46 23.67 16.30
N LEU A 580 40.24 23.22 16.00
CA LEU A 580 39.05 23.55 16.80
C LEU A 580 39.17 23.05 18.25
N LEU A 581 39.70 21.84 18.45
CA LEU A 581 39.93 21.29 19.79
C LEU A 581 41.00 22.10 20.55
N LEU A 582 42.10 22.46 19.88
CA LEU A 582 43.17 23.28 20.46
C LEU A 582 42.70 24.71 20.80
N ASP A 583 41.90 25.32 19.93
CA ASP A 583 41.32 26.65 20.14
C ASP A 583 40.43 26.69 21.39
N HIS A 584 39.85 25.54 21.77
CA HIS A 584 39.03 25.38 22.97
C HIS A 584 39.77 24.72 24.15
N GLY A 585 41.10 24.63 24.08
CA GLY A 585 41.95 24.26 25.21
C GLY A 585 42.25 22.76 25.37
N ALA A 586 42.13 21.96 24.30
CA ALA A 586 42.56 20.56 24.34
C ALA A 586 44.05 20.42 24.72
N ALA A 587 44.35 19.52 25.65
CA ALA A 587 45.71 19.30 26.14
C ALA A 587 46.54 18.49 25.13
N MET A 588 47.60 19.13 24.60
CA MET A 588 48.52 18.46 23.66
C MET A 588 49.39 17.39 24.33
N ALA A 589 49.73 17.60 25.60
CA ALA A 589 50.56 16.70 26.39
C ALA A 589 49.76 15.55 27.02
N ALA A 590 48.46 15.43 26.72
CA ALA A 590 47.69 14.27 27.17
C ALA A 590 48.29 13.01 26.55
N GLU A 591 48.72 12.07 27.39
CA GLU A 591 49.28 10.79 26.95
C GLU A 591 48.22 9.70 26.85
N ASP A 592 48.38 8.82 25.87
CA ASP A 592 47.60 7.60 25.71
C ASP A 592 48.03 6.47 26.67
N ALA A 593 47.53 5.26 26.44
CA ALA A 593 47.88 4.08 27.22
C ALA A 593 49.34 3.63 27.02
N LEU A 594 49.99 4.02 25.92
CA LEU A 594 51.38 3.71 25.59
C LEU A 594 52.36 4.82 26.03
N GLY A 595 51.85 5.95 26.53
CA GLY A 595 52.65 7.11 26.93
C GLY A 595 52.92 8.09 25.79
N TYR A 596 52.26 7.91 24.63
CA TYR A 596 52.44 8.80 23.49
C TYR A 596 51.44 9.95 23.53
N PRO A 597 51.88 11.20 23.36
CA PRO A 597 51.00 12.36 23.25
C PRO A 597 50.40 12.48 21.85
N ALA A 598 49.30 13.24 21.73
CA ALA A 598 48.55 13.35 20.48
C ALA A 598 49.39 13.84 19.28
N TRP A 599 50.39 14.69 19.50
CA TRP A 599 51.22 15.25 18.42
C TRP A 599 52.16 14.23 17.77
N GLU A 600 52.46 13.11 18.43
CA GLU A 600 53.27 12.03 17.84
C GLU A 600 52.52 11.29 16.72
N TYR A 601 51.19 11.36 16.71
CA TYR A 601 50.34 10.74 15.69
C TYR A 601 50.11 11.63 14.46
N TRP A 602 50.68 12.84 14.41
CA TRP A 602 50.54 13.73 13.25
C TRP A 602 51.47 13.31 12.10
N GLU A 603 50.90 13.18 10.91
CA GLU A 603 51.70 13.04 9.69
C GLU A 603 52.36 14.38 9.30
N ALA A 604 53.50 14.32 8.59
CA ALA A 604 54.37 15.47 8.31
C ALA A 604 53.66 16.73 7.74
N PRO A 605 52.68 16.63 6.82
CA PRO A 605 51.93 17.81 6.35
C PRO A 605 51.05 18.44 7.43
N ALA A 606 50.43 17.62 8.28
CA ALA A 606 49.57 18.07 9.38
C ALA A 606 50.38 18.74 10.49
N VAL A 607 51.56 18.21 10.82
CA VAL A 607 52.49 18.80 11.80
C VAL A 607 52.81 20.25 11.44
N THR A 608 53.14 20.53 10.18
CA THR A 608 53.53 21.88 9.75
C THR A 608 52.38 22.88 9.90
N LEU A 609 51.16 22.46 9.52
CA LEU A 609 49.95 23.30 9.60
C LEU A 609 49.46 23.52 11.03
N LEU A 610 49.62 22.53 11.91
CA LEU A 610 49.26 22.62 13.31
C LEU A 610 50.30 23.40 14.09
N GLN A 611 51.60 23.23 13.80
CA GLN A 611 52.66 24.04 14.40
C GLN A 611 52.49 25.52 14.06
N ALA A 612 52.24 25.86 12.79
CA ALA A 612 51.98 27.26 12.40
C ALA A 612 50.73 27.85 13.09
N HIS A 613 49.73 27.01 13.39
CA HIS A 613 48.54 27.43 14.13
C HIS A 613 48.84 27.64 15.62
N LEU A 614 49.61 26.74 16.23
CA LEU A 614 50.07 26.85 17.61
C LEU A 614 50.93 28.10 17.83
N ASP A 615 51.88 28.36 16.92
CA ASP A 615 52.72 29.57 16.95
C ASP A 615 51.83 30.83 16.91
N LYS A 616 50.76 30.80 16.12
CA LYS A 616 49.77 31.88 16.05
C LYS A 616 48.98 32.03 17.36
N LEU A 617 48.56 30.94 17.99
CA LEU A 617 47.86 30.97 19.28
C LEU A 617 48.78 31.51 20.40
N GLU A 618 50.08 31.17 20.37
CA GLU A 618 51.09 31.68 21.29
C GLU A 618 51.27 33.20 21.16
N VAL A 619 51.34 33.70 19.92
CA VAL A 619 51.38 35.16 19.64
C VAL A 619 50.12 35.88 20.14
N LEU A 620 48.97 35.21 20.14
CA LEU A 620 47.69 35.76 20.61
C LEU A 620 47.52 35.68 22.15
N GLY A 621 48.51 35.18 22.89
CA GLY A 621 48.46 35.09 24.35
C GLY A 621 47.51 34.01 24.88
N MET A 622 47.05 33.10 24.01
CA MET A 622 46.27 31.93 24.41
C MET A 622 47.26 30.88 24.92
N LYS A 623 47.34 30.74 26.25
CA LYS A 623 48.39 29.99 26.98
C LYS A 623 48.72 28.64 26.33
N LYS A 624 50.02 28.42 26.11
CA LYS A 624 50.64 27.10 25.98
C LYS A 624 50.17 26.24 27.17
N PRO A 625 49.44 25.14 26.98
CA PRO A 625 49.37 24.14 28.05
C PRO A 625 50.81 23.65 28.25
N PRO A 626 51.27 23.54 29.51
CA PRO A 626 52.63 23.11 29.81
C PRO A 626 52.98 21.74 29.23
#